data_AF-A0A645EAT3-F1
#
_entry.id   AF-A0A645EAT3-F1
#
_cell.length_a   1.000
_cell.length_b   1.000
_cell.length_c   1.000
_cell.angle_alpha   90.00
_cell.angle_beta   90.00
_cell.angle_gamma   90.00
#
_symmetry.space_group_name_H-M   'P 1'
#
loop_
_entity.id
_entity.type
_entity.pdbx_description
1 polymer ?
#
loop_
_entity_poly.entity_id
_entity_poly.type
_entity_poly.pdbx_seq_one_letter_code
_entity_poly.pdbx_strand_id
1 'polypeptide(L)' 'MLGVTAMQKLLGRSRFDELLSPYIEKPQGKPTLVPESDKRPGMNTAKNDFMEENDYE' A
#
# COMPACT_ATOMS: atom_id res chain seq x y z
N MET A 1 -21.97 -10.58 5.92
CA MET A 1 -20.89 -9.57 5.92
C MET A 1 -20.84 -8.94 4.52
N LEU A 2 -20.87 -7.61 4.41
CA LEU A 2 -20.70 -6.93 3.12
C LEU A 2 -19.20 -6.73 2.86
N GLY A 3 -18.70 -7.24 1.74
CA GLY A 3 -17.31 -7.01 1.33
C GLY A 3 -17.09 -5.58 0.83
N VAL A 4 -15.83 -5.16 0.79
CA VAL A 4 -15.41 -3.80 0.38
C VAL A 4 -15.92 -3.46 -1.03
N THR A 5 -15.91 -4.41 -1.95
CA THR A 5 -16.45 -4.25 -3.31
C THR A 5 -17.96 -4.01 -3.34
N ALA A 6 -18.72 -4.65 -2.44
CA ALA A 6 -20.16 -4.44 -2.36
C ALA A 6 -20.48 -3.03 -1.84
N MET A 7 -19.69 -2.54 -0.87
CA MET A 7 -19.80 -1.18 -0.35
C MET A 7 -19.45 -0.13 -1.42
N GLN A 8 -18.41 -0.37 -2.23
CA GLN A 8 -18.06 0.52 -3.36
C GLN A 8 -19.16 0.58 -4.43
N LYS A 9 -19.85 -0.54 -4.70
CA LYS A 9 -21.01 -0.56 -5.63
C LYS A 9 -22.22 0.20 -5.08
N LEU A 10 -22.47 0.12 -3.78
CA LEU A 10 -23.59 0.80 -3.12
C LEU A 10 -23.38 2.32 -3.03
N LEU A 11 -22.17 2.76 -2.68
CA LEU A 11 -21.84 4.18 -2.51
C LEU A 11 -21.46 4.86 -3.83
N GLY A 12 -21.07 4.09 -4.84
CA GLY A 12 -20.45 4.59 -6.06
C GLY A 12 -18.99 4.99 -5.83
N ARG A 13 -18.20 5.01 -6.91
CA ARG A 13 -16.74 5.19 -6.83
C ARG A 13 -16.33 6.51 -6.15
N SER A 14 -16.95 7.64 -6.53
CA SER A 14 -16.59 8.95 -6.00
C SER A 14 -16.78 9.07 -4.48
N ARG A 15 -17.97 8.71 -3.98
CA ARG A 15 -18.32 8.82 -2.56
C ARG A 15 -17.61 7.77 -1.72
N PHE A 16 -17.36 6.59 -2.29
CA PHE A 16 -16.55 5.57 -1.64
C PHE A 16 -15.11 6.05 -1.46
N ASP A 17 -14.49 6.60 -2.51
CA ASP A 17 -13.10 7.04 -2.46
C ASP A 17 -12.93 8.23 -1.50
N GLU A 18 -13.88 9.17 -1.45
CA GLU A 18 -13.86 10.30 -0.50
C GLU A 18 -13.90 9.84 0.97
N LEU A 19 -14.77 8.88 1.29
CA LEU A 19 -15.02 8.49 2.67
C LEU A 19 -14.06 7.42 3.18
N LEU A 20 -13.68 6.48 2.33
CA LEU A 20 -13.05 5.23 2.75
C LEU A 20 -11.62 5.05 2.27
N SER A 21 -11.14 5.84 1.28
CA SER A 21 -9.74 5.74 0.83
C SER A 21 -8.72 5.88 1.97
N PRO A 22 -8.89 6.77 2.97
CA PRO A 22 -7.93 6.89 4.07
C PRO A 22 -7.86 5.66 4.98
N TYR A 23 -8.89 4.81 4.95
CA TYR A 23 -9.05 3.65 5.82
C TYR A 23 -8.80 2.32 5.10
N ILE A 24 -8.49 2.34 3.81
CA ILE A 24 -8.20 1.14 3.02
C ILE A 24 -6.69 0.99 2.92
N GLU A 25 -6.15 0.05 3.67
CA GLU A 25 -4.78 -0.41 3.45
C GLU A 25 -4.74 -1.29 2.21
N LYS A 26 -4.11 -0.78 1.16
CA LYS A 26 -3.82 -1.59 -0.02
C LYS A 26 -2.74 -2.60 0.37
N PRO A 27 -3.03 -3.91 0.30
CA PRO A 27 -1.99 -4.90 0.58
C PRO A 27 -0.86 -4.69 -0.43
N GLN A 28 0.37 -4.68 0.08
CA GLN A 28 1.55 -4.67 -0.78
C GLN A 28 1.47 -5.89 -1.70
N GLY A 29 1.62 -5.67 -3.00
CA GLY A 29 1.61 -6.75 -3.98
C GLY A 29 2.75 -7.74 -3.70
N LYS A 30 2.64 -8.98 -4.20
CA LYS A 30 3.76 -9.92 -4.14
C LYS A 30 5.01 -9.30 -4.79
N PRO A 31 6.19 -9.40 -4.15
CA PRO A 31 7.42 -8.90 -4.76
C PRO A 31 7.65 -9.60 -6.10
N THR A 32 7.73 -8.82 -7.17
CA THR A 32 8.00 -9.30 -8.53
C THR A 32 9.15 -8.50 -9.08
N LEU A 33 10.06 -9.16 -9.80
CA LEU A 33 11.11 -8.48 -10.55
C LEU A 33 10.47 -7.63 -11.65
N VAL A 34 10.76 -6.32 -11.64
CA VAL A 34 10.26 -5.35 -12.61
C VAL A 34 11.43 -4.79 -13.42
N PRO A 35 11.22 -4.40 -14.70
CA PRO A 35 12.24 -3.70 -15.49
C PRO A 35 12.56 -2.32 -14.89
N GLU A 36 13.76 -1.79 -15.19
CA GLU A 36 14.23 -0.48 -14.69
C GLU A 36 13.34 0.71 -15.10
N SER A 37 12.47 0.54 -16.10
CA SER A 37 11.49 1.55 -16.51
C SER A 37 10.29 1.67 -15.57
N ASP A 38 10.12 0.75 -14.61
CA ASP A 38 9.01 0.78 -13.65
C ASP A 38 9.25 1.87 -12.60
N LYS A 39 8.32 2.84 -12.55
CA LYS A 39 8.42 4.01 -11.66
C LYS A 39 8.01 3.74 -10.21
N ARG A 40 7.56 2.52 -9.88
CA ARG A 40 7.18 2.18 -8.51
C ARG A 40 8.42 2.19 -7.61
N PRO A 41 8.33 2.72 -6.38
CA PRO A 41 9.44 2.66 -5.44
C PRO A 41 9.77 1.20 -5.13
N GLY A 42 11.06 0.88 -5.08
CA GLY A 42 11.54 -0.43 -4.67
C GLY A 42 11.04 -0.77 -3.26
N MET A 43 10.74 -2.05 -3.04
CA MET A 43 10.29 -2.51 -1.73
C MET A 43 11.39 -2.31 -0.68
N ASN A 44 11.01 -2.01 0.57
CA ASN A 44 11.96 -1.93 1.68
C ASN A 44 12.73 -3.26 1.77
N THR A 45 14.06 -3.19 1.86
CA THR A 45 14.88 -4.39 1.95
C THR A 45 15.01 -4.81 3.41
N ALA A 46 15.18 -6.12 3.69
CA ALA A 46 15.49 -6.59 5.04
C ALA A 46 16.71 -5.86 5.63
N LYS A 47 17.67 -5.45 4.79
CA LYS A 47 18.81 -4.63 5.21
C LYS A 47 18.36 -3.32 5.86
N ASN A 48 17.30 -2.69 5.37
CA ASN A 48 16.74 -1.48 5.96
C ASN A 48 15.99 -1.76 7.27
N ASP A 49 15.35 -2.92 7.38
CA ASP A 49 14.64 -3.33 8.61
C ASP A 49 15.61 -3.68 9.76
N PHE A 50 16.85 -4.04 9.43
CA PHE A 50 17.92 -4.38 10.39
C PHE A 50 19.07 -3.37 10.42
N MET A 51 18.90 -2.17 9.85
CA MET A 51 19.85 -1.07 10.06
C MET A 51 19.61 -0.50 11.47
N GLU A 52 20.53 -0.79 12.39
CA GLU A 52 20.57 -0.12 13.70
C GLU A 52 20.84 1.38 13.49
N GLU A 53 19.88 2.24 13.84
CA GLU A 53 20.16 3.66 14.07
C GLU A 53 21.04 3.74 15.31
N ASN A 54 22.36 3.85 15.10
CA ASN A 54 23.29 4.27 16.14
C ASN A 54 23.09 5.76 16.40
N ASP A 55 21.99 6.11 17.07
CA ASP A 55 21.82 7.42 17.69
C ASP A 55 22.69 7.47 18.95
N TYR A 56 24.00 7.54 18.74
CA TYR A 56 24.97 7.93 19.76
C TYR A 56 25.73 9.16 19.26
N GLU A 57 25.15 10.34 19.53
CA GLU A 57 25.78 11.48 20.21
C GLU A 57 24.76 12.58 20.51
#